data_AF-A0A2M9G574-F1
#
_entry.id   AF-A0A2M9G574-F1
#
_cell.length_a   1.000
_cell.length_b   1.000
_cell.length_c   1.000
_cell.angle_alpha   90.00
_cell.angle_beta   90.00
_cell.angle_gamma   90.00
#
_symmetry.space_group_name_H-M   'P 1'
#
loop_
_entity.id
_entity.type
_entity.pdbx_description
1 polymer ?
#
loop_
_entity_poly.entity_id
_entity_poly.type
_entity_poly.pdbx_seq_one_letter_code
_entity_poly.pdbx_strand_id
1 'polypeptide(L)'
;MERTRTSGILLMLAAVLLLLAACDDGANQSSAAPAPPPPPEVGIVELQPRRVTLSMELPGRTAAYRIAEVRPQVTGILQERLFKQGAQVNTGDVLYQIDPNRYRAAYQRAEAELESAQAELRQAQRVWARDSKLFEKNAVSERQRDEALSALDGARANVSRSEAMVETARIELEYTEVKAPITGRTGPTLYTVGALVTANQAQPLARVVQLDPIYVDIQLPVEKLRRIRDALKGGRLAKAGPDQAEVVLLREDGAVYPHRGRVDVTDVTVNQSTSSVTVRGVFPNPDEDLLPGMYVRVQLSEEVREDAILAPQQGVSRNPQGEATALLVNAEGEVVKRQLETARAIGGFWLVEKGLEPGDRLIVSGLQKIRPGAKVKPVTADIPLHPTSNRQTGGTDSSTTGSSKEEDPVR
;
A
#
# COMPACT_ATOMS: atom_id res chain seq x y z
N MET A 1 76.84 66.91 46.73
CA MET A 1 76.33 68.30 46.88
C MET A 1 75.63 68.63 45.57
N GLU A 2 74.30 68.56 45.50
CA GLU A 2 73.40 69.70 45.80
C GLU A 2 73.95 71.00 45.18
N ARG A 3 73.27 71.76 44.32
CA ARG A 3 71.82 72.03 44.21
C ARG A 3 71.63 73.03 43.05
N THR A 4 70.61 72.80 42.20
CA THR A 4 69.52 73.74 41.82
C THR A 4 69.87 75.16 41.27
N ARG A 5 69.14 75.83 40.36
CA ARG A 5 67.84 75.61 39.69
C ARG A 5 67.55 76.82 38.78
N THR A 6 67.04 76.54 37.58
CA THR A 6 65.82 77.11 36.96
C THR A 6 65.56 78.62 37.02
N SER A 7 65.61 79.28 35.86
CA SER A 7 64.50 80.12 35.38
C SER A 7 64.61 80.42 33.86
N GLY A 8 64.79 79.36 33.05
CA GLY A 8 64.83 79.43 31.57
C GLY A 8 63.54 78.98 30.90
N ILE A 9 62.47 78.75 31.68
CA ILE A 9 61.28 78.01 31.26
C ILE A 9 60.15 78.93 30.74
N LEU A 10 60.24 80.24 30.95
CA LEU A 10 59.18 81.17 30.50
C LEU A 10 59.39 81.73 29.08
N LEU A 11 60.60 81.62 28.50
CA LEU A 11 60.91 82.13 27.16
C LEU A 11 60.77 81.08 26.04
N MET A 12 60.64 79.80 26.40
CA MET A 12 60.56 78.66 25.47
C MET A 12 59.11 78.28 25.09
N LEU A 13 58.10 78.83 25.75
CA LEU A 13 56.69 78.51 25.48
C LEU A 13 56.01 79.47 24.49
N ALA A 14 56.57 80.66 24.25
CA ALA A 14 56.03 81.66 23.33
C ALA A 14 56.54 81.52 21.89
N ALA A 15 57.65 80.80 21.67
CA ALA A 15 58.24 80.57 20.35
C ALA A 15 57.64 79.35 19.60
N VAL A 16 56.85 78.51 20.28
CA VAL A 16 56.23 77.31 19.70
C VAL A 16 54.83 77.59 19.11
N LEU A 17 54.20 78.73 19.45
CA LEU A 17 52.88 79.10 18.93
C LEU A 17 52.90 79.84 17.57
N LEU A 18 54.05 80.28 17.07
CA LEU A 18 54.16 80.99 15.77
C LEU A 18 54.68 80.12 14.60
N LEU A 19 54.94 78.83 14.83
CA LEU A 19 55.45 77.89 13.82
C LEU A 19 54.40 76.89 13.28
N LEU A 20 53.10 77.09 13.59
CA LEU A 20 51.99 76.23 13.10
C LEU A 20 51.05 76.91 12.09
N ALA A 21 51.38 78.09 11.55
CA ALA A 21 50.50 78.85 10.65
C ALA A 21 51.05 79.03 9.22
N ALA A 22 51.86 78.09 8.70
CA ALA A 22 52.35 78.15 7.32
C ALA A 22 52.68 76.76 6.76
N CYS A 23 51.81 76.29 5.84
CA CYS A 23 51.84 75.11 4.93
C CYS A 23 50.47 74.40 5.05
N ASP A 24 49.66 74.18 4.03
CA ASP A 24 49.93 74.06 2.60
C ASP A 24 48.61 74.16 1.81
N ASP A 25 48.71 74.55 0.54
CA ASP A 25 47.65 74.73 -0.45
C ASP A 25 46.96 73.39 -0.80
N GLY A 26 45.63 73.41 -0.89
CA GLY A 26 44.87 72.19 -1.20
C GLY A 26 43.39 72.43 -1.50
N ALA A 27 43.12 72.84 -2.74
CA ALA A 27 41.94 72.52 -3.55
C ALA A 27 40.59 72.26 -2.83
N ASN A 28 39.70 73.23 -3.01
CA ASN A 28 38.25 73.13 -3.11
C ASN A 28 37.72 71.70 -3.44
N GLN A 29 37.25 70.96 -2.43
CA GLN A 29 36.36 69.81 -2.61
C GLN A 29 35.27 69.86 -1.54
N SER A 30 34.06 70.23 -1.96
CA SER A 30 32.84 69.85 -1.26
C SER A 30 32.83 68.34 -1.07
N SER A 31 32.97 67.90 0.18
CA SER A 31 32.73 66.52 0.57
C SER A 31 31.25 66.20 0.35
N ALA A 32 30.92 65.73 -0.85
CA ALA A 32 29.70 64.98 -1.07
C ALA A 32 29.73 63.77 -0.13
N ALA A 33 28.68 63.61 0.67
CA ALA A 33 28.47 62.39 1.43
C ALA A 33 28.60 61.19 0.47
N PRO A 34 29.30 60.10 0.85
CA PRO A 34 29.36 58.91 0.02
C PRO A 34 27.94 58.49 -0.34
N ALA A 35 27.65 58.34 -1.63
CA ALA A 35 26.37 57.81 -2.08
C ALA A 35 26.10 56.49 -1.33
N PRO A 36 24.89 56.28 -0.79
CA PRO A 36 24.60 55.05 -0.08
C PRO A 36 24.91 53.86 -1.00
N PRO A 37 25.56 52.80 -0.49
CA PRO A 37 25.94 51.65 -1.30
C PRO A 37 24.69 51.11 -2.01
N PRO A 38 24.83 50.60 -3.26
CA PRO A 38 23.70 50.10 -4.02
C PRO A 38 22.95 49.04 -3.21
N PRO A 39 21.61 49.02 -3.28
CA PRO A 39 20.81 48.08 -2.50
C PRO A 39 21.26 46.65 -2.83
N PRO A 40 21.48 45.80 -1.81
CA PRO A 40 21.98 44.45 -2.03
C PRO A 40 20.98 43.65 -2.88
N GLU A 41 21.52 42.86 -3.81
CA GLU A 41 20.72 41.96 -4.63
C GLU A 41 20.31 40.73 -3.82
N VAL A 42 19.03 40.38 -3.92
CA VAL A 42 18.45 39.22 -3.22
C VAL A 42 17.71 38.32 -4.20
N GLY A 43 17.88 37.01 -4.03
CA GLY A 43 17.15 36.02 -4.82
C GLY A 43 15.72 35.91 -4.31
N ILE A 44 14.72 36.11 -5.17
CA ILE A 44 13.31 35.98 -4.83
C ILE A 44 12.62 34.86 -5.62
N VAL A 45 11.61 34.26 -5.00
CA VAL A 45 10.66 33.35 -5.63
C VAL A 45 9.26 33.93 -5.47
N GLU A 46 8.53 34.04 -6.57
CA GLU A 46 7.12 34.39 -6.54
C GLU A 46 6.28 33.16 -6.22
N LEU A 47 5.45 33.25 -5.20
CA LEU A 47 4.61 32.15 -4.75
C LEU A 47 3.32 32.09 -5.55
N GLN A 48 3.05 30.94 -6.17
CA GLN A 48 1.81 30.69 -6.89
C GLN A 48 1.02 29.56 -6.23
N PRO A 49 -0.32 29.65 -6.18
CA PRO A 49 -1.17 28.57 -5.70
C PRO A 49 -1.04 27.37 -6.61
N ARG A 50 -0.91 26.19 -6.01
CA ARG A 50 -0.75 24.94 -6.77
C ARG A 50 -1.55 23.82 -6.14
N ARG A 51 -2.02 22.94 -7.01
CA ARG A 51 -2.65 21.69 -6.61
C ARG A 51 -1.62 20.76 -5.96
N VAL A 52 -1.85 20.38 -4.71
CA VAL A 52 -1.00 19.45 -3.96
C VAL A 52 -1.87 18.33 -3.38
N THR A 53 -1.50 17.09 -3.70
CA THR A 53 -2.04 15.91 -3.04
C THR A 53 -1.20 15.61 -1.81
N LEU A 54 -1.80 15.74 -0.63
CA LEU A 54 -1.20 15.29 0.61
C LEU A 54 -1.42 13.80 0.71
N SER A 55 -0.36 13.04 0.94
CA SER A 55 -0.42 11.60 1.14
C SER A 55 0.34 11.20 2.40
N MET A 56 -0.11 10.13 3.04
CA MET A 56 0.66 9.43 4.06
C MET A 56 1.08 8.06 3.53
N GLU A 57 2.30 7.67 3.88
CA GLU A 57 2.76 6.30 3.73
C GLU A 57 2.45 5.54 5.02
N LEU A 58 1.81 4.39 4.86
CA LEU A 58 1.46 3.48 5.94
C LEU A 58 2.14 2.13 5.68
N PRO A 59 2.72 1.49 6.71
CA PRO A 59 3.25 0.15 6.55
C PRO A 59 2.10 -0.85 6.35
N GLY A 60 2.34 -1.85 5.51
CA GLY A 60 1.41 -2.94 5.30
C GLY A 60 2.11 -4.27 5.01
N ARG A 61 1.34 -5.34 5.06
CA ARG A 61 1.77 -6.67 4.60
C ARG A 61 0.78 -7.24 3.62
N THR A 62 1.27 -7.86 2.57
CA THR A 62 0.42 -8.59 1.62
C THR A 62 -0.12 -9.86 2.27
N ALA A 63 -1.35 -10.23 1.94
CA ALA A 63 -2.00 -11.45 2.36
C ALA A 63 -2.73 -12.06 1.17
N ALA A 64 -2.79 -13.39 1.11
CA ALA A 64 -3.54 -14.08 0.06
C ALA A 64 -5.02 -13.74 0.14
N TYR A 65 -5.69 -13.62 -1.00
CA TYR A 65 -7.12 -13.35 -1.03
C TYR A 65 -7.95 -14.52 -0.53
N ARG A 66 -7.57 -15.73 -0.93
CA ARG A 66 -8.11 -16.99 -0.41
C ARG A 66 -7.00 -18.02 -0.26
N ILE A 67 -7.08 -18.80 0.81
CA ILE A 67 -6.22 -19.95 1.06
C ILE A 67 -7.14 -21.13 1.29
N ALA A 68 -7.03 -22.15 0.44
CA ALA A 68 -7.71 -23.41 0.64
C ALA A 68 -6.70 -24.50 0.98
N GLU A 69 -6.89 -25.12 2.14
CA GLU A 69 -6.11 -26.27 2.56
C GLU A 69 -6.81 -27.54 2.10
N VAL A 70 -6.19 -28.23 1.14
CA VAL A 70 -6.76 -29.44 0.55
C VAL A 70 -6.47 -30.61 1.48
N ARG A 71 -7.53 -31.18 2.06
CA ARG A 71 -7.47 -32.30 2.99
C ARG A 71 -8.20 -33.51 2.42
N PRO A 72 -7.72 -34.73 2.67
CA PRO A 72 -8.41 -35.93 2.23
C PRO A 72 -9.69 -36.10 3.06
N GLN A 73 -10.79 -36.45 2.39
CA GLN A 73 -12.06 -36.75 3.07
C GLN A 73 -12.25 -38.26 3.31
N VAL A 74 -11.44 -39.07 2.63
CA VAL A 74 -11.41 -40.53 2.73
C VAL A 74 -9.99 -41.02 3.04
N THR A 75 -9.89 -42.23 3.58
CA THR A 75 -8.61 -42.83 4.00
C THR A 75 -8.12 -43.79 2.93
N GLY A 76 -6.85 -43.69 2.56
CA GLY A 76 -6.24 -44.60 1.59
C GLY A 76 -4.82 -44.21 1.22
N ILE A 77 -4.20 -44.99 0.34
CA ILE A 77 -2.86 -44.72 -0.16
C ILE A 77 -2.97 -43.73 -1.33
N LEU A 78 -2.11 -42.71 -1.35
CA LEU A 78 -1.98 -41.82 -2.50
C LEU A 78 -1.36 -42.59 -3.68
N GLN A 79 -2.14 -42.85 -4.72
CA GLN A 79 -1.69 -43.54 -5.94
C GLN A 79 -0.98 -42.59 -6.90
N GLU A 80 -1.54 -41.40 -7.11
CA GLU A 80 -1.02 -40.47 -8.11
C GLU A 80 -1.16 -39.02 -7.65
N ARG A 81 -0.24 -38.18 -8.16
CA ARG A 81 -0.31 -36.72 -8.08
C ARG A 81 -0.46 -36.17 -9.49
N LEU A 82 -1.60 -35.54 -9.75
CA LEU A 82 -2.02 -35.14 -11.10
C LEU A 82 -1.73 -33.66 -11.42
N PHE A 83 -0.91 -33.00 -10.61
CA PHE A 83 -0.46 -31.62 -10.84
C PHE A 83 1.04 -31.47 -10.62
N LYS A 84 1.60 -30.40 -11.19
CA LYS A 84 2.97 -29.94 -10.91
C LYS A 84 2.93 -28.98 -9.73
N GLN A 85 3.84 -29.13 -8.77
CA GLN A 85 3.95 -28.19 -7.65
C GLN A 85 4.22 -26.77 -8.17
N GLY A 86 3.57 -25.78 -7.58
CA GLY A 86 3.71 -24.40 -8.03
C GLY A 86 2.94 -24.09 -9.32
N ALA A 87 2.16 -25.01 -9.86
CA ALA A 87 1.32 -24.75 -11.03
C ALA A 87 0.00 -24.08 -10.64
N GLN A 88 -0.58 -23.36 -11.58
CA GLN A 88 -1.95 -22.87 -11.53
C GLN A 88 -2.92 -24.02 -11.73
N VAL A 89 -3.95 -24.09 -10.89
CA VAL A 89 -5.06 -25.05 -10.98
C VAL A 89 -6.39 -24.31 -10.92
N ASN A 90 -7.41 -24.89 -11.55
CA ASN A 90 -8.77 -24.40 -11.51
C ASN A 90 -9.61 -25.16 -10.48
N THR A 91 -10.68 -24.55 -10.01
CA THR A 91 -11.69 -25.23 -9.20
C THR A 91 -12.17 -26.50 -9.91
N GLY A 92 -12.13 -27.64 -9.20
CA GLY A 92 -12.55 -28.94 -9.72
C GLY A 92 -11.43 -29.79 -10.32
N ASP A 93 -10.24 -29.24 -10.58
CA ASP A 93 -9.11 -30.00 -11.08
C ASP A 93 -8.69 -31.07 -10.06
N VAL A 94 -8.45 -32.30 -10.53
CA VAL A 94 -8.00 -33.40 -9.66
C VAL A 94 -6.53 -33.20 -9.32
N LEU A 95 -6.23 -33.12 -8.02
CA LEU A 95 -4.87 -32.92 -7.51
C LEU A 95 -4.21 -34.24 -7.12
N TYR A 96 -4.94 -35.12 -6.45
CA TYR A 96 -4.46 -36.41 -6.01
C TYR A 96 -5.50 -37.50 -6.27
N GLN A 97 -5.00 -38.69 -6.57
CA GLN A 97 -5.80 -39.91 -6.58
C GLN A 97 -5.48 -40.72 -5.33
N ILE A 98 -6.46 -40.94 -4.47
CA ILE A 98 -6.43 -41.92 -3.39
C ILE A 98 -6.88 -43.27 -3.97
N ASP A 99 -6.32 -44.38 -3.50
CA ASP A 99 -6.70 -45.73 -3.95
C ASP A 99 -8.23 -45.93 -3.93
N PRO A 100 -8.87 -46.04 -5.11
CA PRO A 100 -10.31 -46.10 -5.21
C PRO A 100 -10.84 -47.53 -5.06
N ASN A 101 -10.00 -48.56 -5.00
CA ASN A 101 -10.44 -49.96 -5.15
C ASN A 101 -11.47 -50.37 -4.10
N ARG A 102 -11.24 -50.01 -2.83
CA ARG A 102 -12.19 -50.29 -1.74
C ARG A 102 -13.51 -49.55 -1.93
N TYR A 103 -13.45 -48.29 -2.34
CA TYR A 103 -14.62 -47.43 -2.52
C TYR A 103 -15.43 -47.85 -3.75
N ARG A 104 -14.77 -48.25 -4.82
CA ARG A 104 -15.39 -48.81 -6.03
C ARG A 104 -16.11 -50.12 -5.73
N ALA A 105 -15.51 -51.01 -4.93
CA ALA A 105 -16.16 -52.24 -4.51
C ALA A 105 -17.39 -51.97 -3.62
N ALA A 106 -17.33 -50.98 -2.72
CA ALA A 106 -18.47 -50.57 -1.91
C ALA A 106 -19.61 -49.96 -2.75
N TYR A 107 -19.28 -49.14 -3.75
CA TYR A 107 -20.24 -48.59 -4.71
C TYR A 107 -20.94 -49.69 -5.51
N GLN A 108 -20.18 -50.64 -6.08
CA GLN A 108 -20.74 -51.78 -6.82
C GLN A 108 -21.63 -52.66 -5.95
N ARG A 109 -21.27 -52.86 -4.67
CA ARG A 109 -22.12 -53.58 -3.72
C ARG A 109 -23.46 -52.86 -3.49
N ALA A 110 -23.43 -51.55 -3.29
CA ALA A 110 -24.64 -50.76 -3.08
C ALA A 110 -25.55 -50.79 -4.34
N GLU A 111 -24.96 -50.74 -5.54
CA GLU A 111 -25.71 -50.88 -6.80
C GLU A 111 -26.42 -52.22 -6.90
N ALA A 112 -25.76 -53.32 -6.54
CA ALA A 112 -26.37 -54.65 -6.51
C ALA A 112 -27.51 -54.76 -5.48
N GLU A 113 -27.35 -54.13 -4.31
CA GLU A 113 -28.40 -54.07 -3.29
C GLU A 113 -29.62 -53.25 -3.76
N LEU A 114 -29.41 -52.17 -4.51
CA LEU A 114 -30.48 -51.41 -5.18
C LEU A 114 -31.19 -52.25 -6.24
N GLU A 115 -30.45 -52.97 -7.08
CA GLU A 115 -31.04 -53.85 -8.09
C GLU A 115 -31.93 -54.93 -7.46
N SER A 116 -31.49 -55.53 -6.35
CA SER A 116 -32.27 -56.49 -5.56
C SER A 116 -33.55 -55.85 -5.00
N ALA A 117 -33.46 -54.67 -4.39
CA ALA A 117 -34.62 -53.95 -3.86
C ALA A 117 -35.63 -53.58 -4.96
N GLN A 118 -35.15 -53.19 -6.14
CA GLN A 118 -36.01 -52.92 -7.30
C GLN A 118 -36.70 -54.19 -7.81
N ALA A 119 -36.03 -55.35 -7.77
CA ALA A 119 -36.65 -56.62 -8.11
C ALA A 119 -37.80 -56.99 -7.15
N GLU A 120 -37.59 -56.80 -5.85
CA GLU A 120 -38.61 -56.98 -4.82
C GLU A 120 -39.78 -56.02 -5.01
N LEU A 121 -39.53 -54.75 -5.30
CA LEU A 121 -40.57 -53.77 -5.62
C LEU A 121 -41.40 -54.21 -6.82
N ARG A 122 -40.76 -54.66 -7.91
CA ARG A 122 -41.48 -55.19 -9.09
C ARG A 122 -42.36 -56.39 -8.72
N GLN A 123 -41.91 -57.25 -7.82
CA GLN A 123 -42.73 -58.36 -7.32
C GLN A 123 -43.92 -57.86 -6.49
N ALA A 124 -43.70 -56.97 -5.53
CA ALA A 124 -44.76 -56.43 -4.69
C ALA A 124 -45.81 -55.64 -5.50
N GLN A 125 -45.38 -54.90 -6.51
CA GLN A 125 -46.26 -54.22 -7.47
C GLN A 125 -47.18 -55.21 -8.21
N ARG A 126 -46.64 -56.34 -8.68
CA ARG A 126 -47.46 -57.38 -9.35
C ARG A 126 -48.47 -58.01 -8.40
N VAL A 127 -48.08 -58.26 -7.14
CA VAL A 127 -48.98 -58.82 -6.11
C VAL A 127 -50.09 -57.82 -5.78
N TRP A 128 -49.76 -56.56 -5.49
CA TRP A 128 -50.72 -55.51 -5.23
C TRP A 128 -51.70 -55.32 -6.39
N ALA A 129 -51.20 -55.22 -7.63
CA ALA A 129 -52.05 -55.03 -8.80
C ALA A 129 -53.05 -56.19 -9.00
N ARG A 130 -52.64 -57.42 -8.68
CA ARG A 130 -53.51 -58.59 -8.71
C ARG A 130 -54.53 -58.56 -7.58
N ASP A 131 -54.09 -58.37 -6.35
CA ASP A 131 -54.92 -58.52 -5.15
C ASP A 131 -55.91 -57.35 -5.00
N SER A 132 -55.53 -56.14 -5.41
CA SER A 132 -56.43 -54.98 -5.52
C SER A 132 -57.57 -55.24 -6.50
N LYS A 133 -57.26 -55.77 -7.69
CA LYS A 133 -58.28 -56.12 -8.70
C LYS A 133 -59.17 -57.28 -8.27
N LEU A 134 -58.65 -58.24 -7.51
CA LEU A 134 -59.46 -59.33 -6.94
C LEU A 134 -60.35 -58.83 -5.80
N PHE A 135 -59.89 -57.86 -5.00
CA PHE A 135 -60.68 -57.26 -3.92
C PHE A 135 -61.90 -56.50 -4.47
N GLU A 136 -61.74 -55.75 -5.57
CA GLU A 136 -62.86 -55.10 -6.29
C GLU A 136 -63.93 -56.11 -6.75
N LYS A 137 -63.53 -57.35 -6.99
CA LYS A 137 -64.42 -58.46 -7.37
C LYS A 137 -64.89 -59.30 -6.19
N ASN A 138 -64.63 -58.87 -4.94
CA ASN A 138 -64.91 -59.60 -3.70
C ASN A 138 -64.27 -61.01 -3.66
N ALA A 139 -63.14 -61.21 -4.35
CA ALA A 139 -62.47 -62.52 -4.46
C ALA A 139 -61.33 -62.73 -3.44
N VAL A 140 -60.92 -61.69 -2.71
CA VAL A 140 -59.95 -61.76 -1.60
C VAL A 140 -60.43 -60.93 -0.42
N SER A 141 -59.95 -61.25 0.79
CA SER A 141 -60.30 -60.51 2.02
C SER A 141 -59.62 -59.14 2.10
N GLU A 142 -60.19 -58.22 2.87
CA GLU A 142 -59.60 -56.89 3.14
C GLU A 142 -58.19 -57.02 3.74
N ARG A 143 -58.01 -57.90 4.72
CA ARG A 143 -56.70 -58.21 5.31
C ARG A 143 -55.65 -58.55 4.26
N GLN A 144 -55.99 -59.37 3.27
CA GLN A 144 -55.04 -59.78 2.23
C GLN A 144 -54.70 -58.62 1.28
N ARG A 145 -55.68 -57.76 0.97
CA ARG A 145 -55.43 -56.53 0.21
C ARG A 145 -54.49 -55.59 0.98
N ASP A 146 -54.71 -55.42 2.28
CA ASP A 146 -53.89 -54.55 3.13
C ASP A 146 -52.48 -55.10 3.35
N GLU A 147 -52.32 -56.42 3.44
CA GLU A 147 -51.02 -57.10 3.45
C GLU A 147 -50.25 -56.82 2.15
N ALA A 148 -50.90 -56.90 0.99
CA ALA A 148 -50.29 -56.59 -0.30
C ALA A 148 -49.91 -55.10 -0.43
N LEU A 149 -50.74 -54.18 0.06
CA LEU A 149 -50.42 -52.75 0.09
C LEU A 149 -49.23 -52.47 1.01
N SER A 150 -49.23 -53.03 2.21
CA SER A 150 -48.15 -52.87 3.18
C SER A 150 -46.82 -53.43 2.64
N ALA A 151 -46.86 -54.56 1.93
CA ALA A 151 -45.69 -55.12 1.26
C ALA A 151 -45.18 -54.22 0.12
N LEU A 152 -46.08 -53.63 -0.67
CA LEU A 152 -45.73 -52.66 -1.71
C LEU A 152 -45.06 -51.42 -1.12
N ASP A 153 -45.64 -50.85 -0.07
CA ASP A 153 -45.11 -49.65 0.57
C ASP A 153 -43.77 -49.94 1.27
N GLY A 154 -43.63 -51.12 1.90
CA GLY A 154 -42.36 -51.60 2.43
C GLY A 154 -41.28 -51.76 1.36
N ALA A 155 -41.62 -52.32 0.18
CA ALA A 155 -40.68 -52.46 -0.93
C ALA A 155 -40.29 -51.10 -1.54
N ARG A 156 -41.23 -50.15 -1.62
CA ARG A 156 -40.93 -48.76 -2.05
C ARG A 156 -39.94 -48.09 -1.09
N ALA A 157 -40.17 -48.23 0.22
CA ALA A 157 -39.26 -47.72 1.24
C ALA A 157 -37.88 -48.39 1.16
N ASN A 158 -37.82 -49.69 0.85
CA ASN A 158 -36.56 -50.39 0.63
C ASN A 158 -35.78 -49.82 -0.56
N VAL A 159 -36.43 -49.58 -1.70
CA VAL A 159 -35.78 -48.96 -2.86
C VAL A 159 -35.20 -47.59 -2.51
N SER A 160 -36.00 -46.72 -1.87
CA SER A 160 -35.52 -45.39 -1.45
C SER A 160 -34.32 -45.46 -0.49
N ARG A 161 -34.31 -46.44 0.43
CA ARG A 161 -33.17 -46.70 1.31
C ARG A 161 -31.93 -47.12 0.52
N SER A 162 -32.06 -48.05 -0.43
CA SER A 162 -30.94 -48.53 -1.25
C SER A 162 -30.41 -47.44 -2.17
N GLU A 163 -31.27 -46.58 -2.72
CA GLU A 163 -30.84 -45.41 -3.51
C GLU A 163 -29.96 -44.47 -2.68
N ALA A 164 -30.34 -44.18 -1.43
CA ALA A 164 -29.52 -43.38 -0.53
C ALA A 164 -28.16 -44.04 -0.20
N MET A 165 -28.11 -45.37 -0.14
CA MET A 165 -26.86 -46.12 0.07
C MET A 165 -25.94 -46.04 -1.15
N VAL A 166 -26.47 -46.16 -2.37
CA VAL A 166 -25.71 -45.96 -3.61
C VAL A 166 -25.14 -44.56 -3.66
N GLU A 167 -25.95 -43.55 -3.34
CA GLU A 167 -25.52 -42.15 -3.35
C GLU A 167 -24.39 -41.89 -2.33
N THR A 168 -24.49 -42.47 -1.13
CA THR A 168 -23.42 -42.37 -0.12
C THR A 168 -22.12 -43.00 -0.62
N ALA A 169 -22.18 -44.21 -1.19
CA ALA A 169 -21.00 -44.89 -1.72
C ALA A 169 -20.41 -44.17 -2.95
N ARG A 170 -21.25 -43.52 -3.77
CA ARG A 170 -20.82 -42.69 -4.91
C ARG A 170 -20.02 -41.49 -4.43
N ILE A 171 -20.52 -40.77 -3.42
CA ILE A 171 -19.84 -39.61 -2.83
C ILE A 171 -18.48 -40.03 -2.24
N GLU A 172 -18.43 -41.15 -1.51
CA GLU A 172 -17.17 -41.66 -0.96
C GLU A 172 -16.16 -42.02 -2.07
N LEU A 173 -16.63 -42.60 -3.18
CA LEU A 173 -15.79 -42.87 -4.35
C LEU A 173 -15.30 -41.58 -5.01
N GLU A 174 -16.15 -40.55 -5.13
CA GLU A 174 -15.74 -39.24 -5.66
C GLU A 174 -14.69 -38.55 -4.79
N TYR A 175 -14.76 -38.72 -3.46
CA TYR A 175 -13.75 -38.19 -2.55
C TYR A 175 -12.38 -38.85 -2.68
N THR A 176 -12.27 -39.98 -3.39
CA THR A 176 -10.96 -40.55 -3.75
C THR A 176 -10.22 -39.69 -4.76
N GLU A 177 -10.95 -38.93 -5.59
CA GLU A 177 -10.41 -37.87 -6.43
C GLU A 177 -10.36 -36.57 -5.62
N VAL A 178 -9.19 -36.25 -5.08
CA VAL A 178 -9.03 -35.04 -4.27
C VAL A 178 -8.93 -33.82 -5.21
N LYS A 179 -10.02 -33.06 -5.31
CA LYS A 179 -10.17 -31.91 -6.21
C LYS A 179 -9.75 -30.58 -5.56
N ALA A 180 -9.33 -29.63 -6.40
CA ALA A 180 -9.05 -28.26 -5.98
C ALA A 180 -10.37 -27.52 -5.64
N PRO A 181 -10.55 -27.00 -4.41
CA PRO A 181 -11.78 -26.32 -4.00
C PRO A 181 -11.87 -24.88 -4.53
N ILE A 182 -10.75 -24.28 -4.92
CA ILE A 182 -10.66 -22.93 -5.49
C ILE A 182 -9.64 -22.91 -6.62
N THR A 183 -9.80 -21.98 -7.56
CA THR A 183 -8.78 -21.64 -8.55
C THR A 183 -7.64 -20.88 -7.87
N GLY A 184 -6.40 -21.25 -8.17
CA GLY A 184 -5.23 -20.59 -7.64
C GLY A 184 -3.94 -21.38 -7.87
N ARG A 185 -2.87 -20.93 -7.22
CA ARG A 185 -1.55 -21.53 -7.34
C ARG A 185 -1.33 -22.57 -6.26
N THR A 186 -0.84 -23.74 -6.65
CA THR A 186 -0.55 -24.84 -5.72
C THR A 186 0.76 -24.62 -4.98
N GLY A 187 0.76 -24.84 -3.68
CA GLY A 187 1.95 -24.85 -2.84
C GLY A 187 2.74 -26.17 -2.95
N PRO A 188 3.80 -26.31 -2.15
CA PRO A 188 4.50 -27.59 -2.01
C PRO A 188 3.56 -28.65 -1.42
N THR A 189 3.79 -29.92 -1.80
CA THR A 189 3.10 -31.06 -1.18
C THR A 189 3.88 -31.57 0.02
N LEU A 190 3.17 -31.94 1.08
CA LEU A 190 3.75 -32.57 2.26
C LEU A 190 3.84 -34.10 2.13
N TYR A 191 3.12 -34.69 1.18
CA TYR A 191 2.99 -36.14 1.02
C TYR A 191 3.37 -36.57 -0.39
N THR A 192 4.03 -37.72 -0.50
CA THR A 192 4.40 -38.31 -1.79
C THR A 192 3.44 -39.42 -2.17
N VAL A 193 3.46 -39.79 -3.46
CA VAL A 193 2.85 -41.03 -3.93
C VAL A 193 3.35 -42.20 -3.07
N GLY A 194 2.44 -43.11 -2.70
CA GLY A 194 2.68 -44.24 -1.81
C GLY A 194 2.42 -43.94 -0.32
N ALA A 195 2.21 -42.68 0.07
CA ALA A 195 1.89 -42.36 1.46
C ALA A 195 0.44 -42.73 1.80
N LEU A 196 0.23 -43.29 3.00
CA LEU A 196 -1.10 -43.47 3.59
C LEU A 196 -1.59 -42.13 4.15
N VAL A 197 -2.79 -41.72 3.75
CA VAL A 197 -3.47 -40.53 4.27
C VAL A 197 -4.77 -40.93 4.95
N THR A 198 -5.18 -40.17 5.96
CA THR A 198 -6.40 -40.44 6.73
C THR A 198 -7.42 -39.32 6.55
N ALA A 199 -8.70 -39.69 6.52
CA ALA A 199 -9.80 -38.75 6.42
C ALA A 199 -9.71 -37.64 7.49
N ASN A 200 -9.84 -36.38 7.06
CA ASN A 200 -9.82 -35.18 7.89
C ASN A 200 -8.56 -35.02 8.78
N GLN A 201 -7.42 -35.57 8.34
CA GLN A 201 -6.15 -35.39 9.06
C GLN A 201 -5.77 -33.91 9.25
N ALA A 202 -5.00 -33.63 10.30
CA ALA A 202 -4.63 -32.27 10.70
C ALA A 202 -3.68 -31.57 9.71
N GLN A 203 -2.88 -32.31 8.95
CA GLN A 203 -1.96 -31.77 7.95
C GLN A 203 -2.58 -31.85 6.54
N PRO A 204 -2.67 -30.74 5.79
CA PRO A 204 -3.20 -30.76 4.43
C PRO A 204 -2.26 -31.47 3.45
N LEU A 205 -2.80 -32.01 2.36
CA LEU A 205 -2.02 -32.60 1.26
C LEU A 205 -1.34 -31.51 0.43
N ALA A 206 -2.06 -30.43 0.18
CA ALA A 206 -1.57 -29.26 -0.54
C ALA A 206 -2.33 -28.02 -0.06
N ARG A 207 -1.76 -26.85 -0.35
CA ARG A 207 -2.42 -25.56 -0.19
C ARG A 207 -2.62 -24.95 -1.56
N VAL A 208 -3.83 -24.50 -1.86
CA VAL A 208 -4.13 -23.72 -3.06
C VAL A 208 -4.35 -22.28 -2.62
N VAL A 209 -3.59 -21.35 -3.22
CA VAL A 209 -3.59 -19.94 -2.84
C VAL A 209 -4.04 -19.11 -4.03
N GLN A 210 -5.11 -18.34 -3.84
CA GLN A 210 -5.54 -17.36 -4.85
C GLN A 210 -4.69 -16.09 -4.70
N LEU A 211 -3.90 -15.78 -5.72
CA LEU A 211 -2.95 -14.65 -5.74
C LEU A 211 -3.51 -13.39 -6.41
N ASP A 212 -4.56 -13.53 -7.23
CA ASP A 212 -5.26 -12.41 -7.86
C ASP A 212 -6.77 -12.44 -7.52
N PRO A 213 -7.33 -11.35 -6.95
CA PRO A 213 -6.63 -10.20 -6.40
C PRO A 213 -5.79 -10.58 -5.16
N ILE A 214 -5.03 -9.63 -4.60
CA ILE A 214 -4.28 -9.80 -3.34
C ILE A 214 -4.77 -8.80 -2.29
N TYR A 215 -4.76 -9.22 -1.02
CA TYR A 215 -5.01 -8.34 0.10
C TYR A 215 -3.73 -7.66 0.58
N VAL A 216 -3.88 -6.47 1.13
CA VAL A 216 -2.81 -5.77 1.86
C VAL A 216 -3.38 -5.29 3.18
N ASP A 217 -2.85 -5.84 4.27
CA ASP A 217 -3.22 -5.45 5.62
C ASP A 217 -2.39 -4.23 6.02
N ILE A 218 -3.03 -3.07 6.08
CA ILE A 218 -2.41 -1.76 6.32
C ILE A 218 -2.56 -1.40 7.79
N GLN A 219 -1.48 -1.07 8.48
CA GLN A 219 -1.55 -0.63 9.86
C GLN A 219 -1.74 0.88 9.94
N LEU A 220 -2.90 1.29 10.46
CA LEU A 220 -3.29 2.69 10.62
C LEU A 220 -3.37 3.07 12.11
N PRO A 221 -2.54 3.99 12.61
CA PRO A 221 -2.68 4.50 13.97
C PRO A 221 -4.05 5.14 14.22
N VAL A 222 -4.68 4.88 15.37
CA VAL A 222 -6.03 5.37 15.70
C VAL A 222 -6.13 6.91 15.64
N GLU A 223 -5.06 7.63 15.99
CA GLU A 223 -4.96 9.09 15.92
C GLU A 223 -5.17 9.64 14.49
N LYS A 224 -4.76 8.88 13.48
CA LYS A 224 -4.91 9.24 12.06
C LYS A 224 -6.28 8.86 11.50
N LEU A 225 -6.94 7.86 12.08
CA LEU A 225 -8.25 7.40 11.65
C LEU A 225 -9.32 8.50 11.69
N ARG A 226 -9.31 9.35 12.72
CA ARG A 226 -10.25 10.48 12.82
C ARG A 226 -10.09 11.43 11.63
N ARG A 227 -8.84 11.82 11.30
CA ARG A 227 -8.56 12.72 10.17
C ARG A 227 -9.01 12.14 8.84
N ILE A 228 -8.78 10.86 8.61
CA ILE A 228 -9.22 10.17 7.39
C ILE A 228 -10.75 10.12 7.30
N ARG A 229 -11.44 9.84 8.41
CA ARG A 229 -12.92 9.83 8.45
C ARG A 229 -13.49 11.22 8.16
N ASP A 230 -12.88 12.28 8.71
CA ASP A 230 -13.29 13.65 8.47
C ASP A 230 -13.03 14.06 7.00
N ALA A 231 -11.91 13.62 6.42
CA ALA A 231 -11.58 13.87 5.01
C ALA A 231 -12.50 13.10 4.04
N LEU A 232 -12.91 11.86 4.37
CA LEU A 232 -13.89 11.07 3.61
C LEU A 232 -15.25 11.77 3.58
N LYS A 233 -15.77 12.15 4.76
CA LYS A 233 -17.04 12.88 4.88
C LYS A 233 -17.02 14.23 4.18
N GLY A 234 -15.88 14.93 4.25
CA GLY A 234 -15.67 16.21 3.58
C GLY A 234 -15.43 16.11 2.08
N GLY A 235 -15.38 14.91 1.48
CA GLY A 235 -15.15 14.72 0.06
C GLY A 235 -13.75 15.11 -0.43
N ARG A 236 -12.78 15.23 0.48
CA ARG A 236 -11.43 15.76 0.22
C ARG A 236 -10.42 14.69 -0.19
N LEU A 237 -10.82 13.42 -0.19
CA LEU A 237 -10.00 12.28 -0.57
C LEU A 237 -10.15 11.92 -2.04
N ALA A 238 -9.06 11.39 -2.63
CA ALA A 238 -9.13 10.74 -3.93
C ALA A 238 -10.00 9.47 -3.82
N LYS A 239 -11.13 9.48 -4.54
CA LYS A 239 -12.14 8.42 -4.48
C LYS A 239 -11.90 7.40 -5.58
N ALA A 240 -11.88 6.11 -5.21
CA ALA A 240 -11.95 4.99 -6.16
C ALA A 240 -13.41 4.56 -6.45
N GLY A 241 -14.39 5.13 -5.71
CA GLY A 241 -15.83 4.85 -5.83
C GLY A 241 -16.62 5.57 -4.73
N PRO A 242 -17.95 5.38 -4.65
CA PRO A 242 -18.73 5.81 -3.48
C PRO A 242 -18.18 5.11 -2.23
N ASP A 243 -17.72 5.89 -1.25
CA ASP A 243 -17.13 5.45 0.02
C ASP A 243 -15.86 4.57 -0.05
N GLN A 244 -15.17 4.53 -1.20
CA GLN A 244 -13.90 3.81 -1.35
C GLN A 244 -12.73 4.77 -1.58
N ALA A 245 -11.73 4.69 -0.71
CA ALA A 245 -10.48 5.43 -0.88
C ALA A 245 -9.55 4.67 -1.84
N GLU A 246 -8.98 5.40 -2.80
CA GLU A 246 -7.93 4.87 -3.66
C GLU A 246 -6.61 4.79 -2.89
N VAL A 247 -5.90 3.67 -3.06
CA VAL A 247 -4.59 3.44 -2.44
C VAL A 247 -3.57 3.04 -3.49
N VAL A 248 -2.36 3.58 -3.34
CA VAL A 248 -1.21 3.25 -4.18
C VAL A 248 -0.25 2.40 -3.37
N LEU A 249 0.19 1.28 -3.94
CA LEU A 249 1.18 0.42 -3.30
C LEU A 249 2.57 0.82 -3.76
N LEU A 250 3.46 0.95 -2.79
CA LEU A 250 4.90 1.11 -2.96
C LEU A 250 5.55 -0.20 -2.54
N ARG A 251 6.31 -0.79 -3.46
CA ARG A 251 7.14 -1.98 -3.22
C ARG A 251 8.24 -1.65 -2.21
N GLU A 252 8.96 -2.66 -1.74
CA GLU A 252 10.01 -2.50 -0.72
C GLU A 252 11.11 -1.52 -1.14
N ASP A 253 11.55 -1.60 -2.40
CA ASP A 253 12.45 -0.67 -3.09
C ASP A 253 11.87 0.75 -3.30
N GLY A 254 10.58 0.91 -2.95
CA GLY A 254 9.76 2.10 -3.11
C GLY A 254 9.28 2.32 -4.55
N ALA A 255 9.47 1.39 -5.47
CA ALA A 255 8.88 1.48 -6.80
C ALA A 255 7.35 1.46 -6.66
N VAL A 256 6.67 2.27 -7.48
CA VAL A 256 5.21 2.31 -7.50
C VAL A 256 4.70 1.05 -8.19
N TYR A 257 3.79 0.33 -7.54
CA TYR A 257 3.11 -0.80 -8.15
C TYR A 257 2.10 -0.29 -9.20
N PRO A 258 2.08 -0.86 -10.42
CA PRO A 258 1.31 -0.30 -11.53
C PRO A 258 -0.20 -0.33 -11.30
N HIS A 259 -0.71 -1.30 -10.54
CA HIS A 259 -2.13 -1.42 -10.26
C HIS A 259 -2.51 -0.70 -8.98
N ARG A 260 -3.46 0.24 -9.09
CA ARG A 260 -4.04 0.91 -7.94
C ARG A 260 -4.99 -0.02 -7.21
N GLY A 261 -5.00 0.08 -5.89
CA GLY A 261 -5.90 -0.69 -5.04
C GLY A 261 -7.02 0.18 -4.48
N ARG A 262 -7.91 -0.48 -3.76
CA ARG A 262 -9.02 0.15 -3.04
C ARG A 262 -9.03 -0.31 -1.60
N VAL A 263 -9.40 0.59 -0.70
CA VAL A 263 -9.61 0.24 0.70
C VAL A 263 -10.92 -0.54 0.85
N ASP A 264 -10.84 -1.69 1.49
CA ASP A 264 -11.97 -2.47 1.95
C ASP A 264 -12.23 -2.18 3.43
N VAL A 265 -13.32 -1.47 3.71
CA VAL A 265 -13.65 -0.93 5.04
C VAL A 265 -14.42 -1.95 5.89
N THR A 266 -14.74 -3.14 5.36
CA THR A 266 -15.61 -4.09 6.06
C THR A 266 -14.95 -4.79 7.25
N ASP A 267 -13.62 -4.77 7.36
CA ASP A 267 -12.89 -5.49 8.42
C ASP A 267 -11.91 -4.55 9.14
N VAL A 268 -12.37 -4.00 10.27
CA VAL A 268 -11.64 -3.04 11.11
C VAL A 268 -11.39 -3.71 12.46
N THR A 269 -10.23 -4.35 12.60
CA THR A 269 -9.81 -4.94 13.88
C THR A 269 -8.85 -4.00 14.59
N VAL A 270 -9.14 -3.67 15.85
CA VAL A 270 -8.29 -2.83 16.69
C VAL A 270 -7.26 -3.71 17.40
N ASN A 271 -5.98 -3.41 17.20
CA ASN A 271 -4.92 -4.02 17.99
C ASN A 271 -4.68 -3.18 19.25
N GLN A 272 -5.10 -3.72 20.40
CA GLN A 272 -4.98 -3.05 21.71
C GLN A 272 -3.53 -2.80 22.13
N SER A 273 -2.59 -3.66 21.71
CA SER A 273 -1.17 -3.52 22.08
C SER A 273 -0.46 -2.37 21.35
N THR A 274 -0.88 -2.05 20.13
CA THR A 274 -0.23 -1.03 19.29
C THR A 274 -1.07 0.22 19.07
N SER A 275 -2.31 0.26 19.63
CA SER A 275 -3.28 1.34 19.39
C SER A 275 -3.43 1.68 17.90
N SER A 276 -3.40 0.63 17.07
CA SER A 276 -3.54 0.72 15.63
C SER A 276 -4.71 -0.14 15.15
N VAL A 277 -5.25 0.26 14.00
CA VAL A 277 -6.32 -0.41 13.30
C VAL A 277 -5.72 -1.05 12.06
N THR A 278 -6.01 -2.32 11.84
CA THR A 278 -5.71 -2.95 10.55
C THR A 278 -6.83 -2.61 9.58
N VAL A 279 -6.48 -1.98 8.46
CA VAL A 279 -7.39 -1.70 7.35
C VAL A 279 -6.95 -2.55 6.18
N ARG A 280 -7.87 -3.29 5.56
CA ARG A 280 -7.55 -4.15 4.42
C ARG A 280 -7.70 -3.39 3.12
N GLY A 281 -6.70 -3.49 2.24
CA GLY A 281 -6.77 -3.03 0.86
C GLY A 281 -6.84 -4.20 -0.11
N VAL A 282 -7.51 -4.02 -1.24
CA VAL A 282 -7.58 -5.00 -2.33
C VAL A 282 -6.84 -4.44 -3.54
N PHE A 283 -5.87 -5.20 -4.04
CA PHE A 283 -5.06 -4.84 -5.20
C PHE A 283 -5.17 -5.93 -6.29
N PRO A 284 -5.40 -5.56 -7.56
CA PRO A 284 -5.22 -6.49 -8.68
C PRO A 284 -3.78 -6.98 -8.73
N ASN A 285 -3.56 -8.26 -8.99
CA ASN A 285 -2.23 -8.88 -9.07
C ASN A 285 -2.12 -9.87 -10.24
N PRO A 286 -2.37 -9.41 -11.49
CA PRO A 286 -2.43 -10.29 -12.66
C PRO A 286 -1.10 -10.98 -12.98
N ASP A 287 0.02 -10.31 -12.68
CA ASP A 287 1.38 -10.82 -12.95
C ASP A 287 1.93 -11.66 -11.79
N GLU A 288 1.18 -11.83 -10.71
CA GLU A 288 1.59 -12.54 -9.47
C GLU A 288 2.87 -11.97 -8.81
N ASP A 289 3.24 -10.74 -9.14
CA ASP A 289 4.40 -10.00 -8.64
C ASP A 289 4.38 -9.82 -7.11
N LEU A 290 3.18 -9.68 -6.54
CA LEU A 290 2.98 -9.58 -5.11
C LEU A 290 2.73 -10.97 -4.53
N LEU A 291 3.63 -11.43 -3.67
CA LEU A 291 3.48 -12.68 -2.93
C LEU A 291 2.95 -12.40 -1.53
N PRO A 292 2.10 -13.28 -0.94
CA PRO A 292 1.64 -13.14 0.44
C PRO A 292 2.80 -13.11 1.44
N GLY A 293 2.73 -12.20 2.43
CA GLY A 293 3.72 -12.04 3.49
C GLY A 293 4.78 -10.97 3.22
N MET A 294 4.83 -10.40 2.01
CA MET A 294 5.73 -9.29 1.68
C MET A 294 5.40 -8.05 2.49
N TYR A 295 6.44 -7.32 2.89
CA TYR A 295 6.30 -5.98 3.43
C TYR A 295 6.12 -4.98 2.29
N VAL A 296 5.12 -4.12 2.41
CA VAL A 296 4.83 -3.08 1.43
C VAL A 296 4.53 -1.77 2.17
N ARG A 297 4.68 -0.65 1.46
CA ARG A 297 4.19 0.65 1.94
C ARG A 297 2.97 1.00 1.12
N VAL A 298 1.92 1.48 1.77
CA VAL A 298 0.72 1.96 1.09
C VAL A 298 0.65 3.46 1.23
N GLN A 299 0.63 4.13 0.09
CA GLN A 299 0.42 5.56 0.01
C GLN A 299 -1.09 5.81 -0.08
N LEU A 300 -1.64 6.33 1.01
CA LEU A 300 -3.02 6.77 1.10
C LEU A 300 -3.05 8.28 0.92
N SER A 301 -3.82 8.75 -0.05
CA SER A 301 -4.10 10.20 -0.17
C SER A 301 -4.86 10.65 1.07
N GLU A 302 -4.49 11.75 1.70
CA GLU A 302 -5.16 12.36 2.86
C GLU A 302 -6.14 13.45 2.43
N GLU A 303 -5.70 14.31 1.50
CA GLU A 303 -6.41 15.51 1.07
C GLU A 303 -5.83 15.99 -0.25
N VAL A 304 -6.68 16.44 -1.18
CA VAL A 304 -6.25 17.23 -2.34
C VAL A 304 -6.57 18.69 -2.06
N ARG A 305 -5.53 19.53 -2.03
CA ARG A 305 -5.66 20.99 -1.92
C ARG A 305 -5.40 21.61 -3.29
N GLU A 306 -6.39 22.32 -3.84
CA GLU A 306 -6.26 22.96 -5.16
C GLU A 306 -5.40 24.24 -5.10
N ASP A 307 -5.50 25.01 -4.01
CA ASP A 307 -4.86 26.32 -3.85
C ASP A 307 -3.79 26.34 -2.74
N ALA A 308 -2.86 25.38 -2.75
CA ALA A 308 -1.81 25.31 -1.73
C ALA A 308 -0.63 26.25 -2.06
N ILE A 309 -0.13 26.98 -1.04
CA ILE A 309 1.10 27.78 -1.13
C ILE A 309 2.28 26.94 -0.62
N LEU A 310 3.25 26.69 -1.50
CA LEU A 310 4.48 25.99 -1.19
C LEU A 310 5.65 26.98 -1.13
N ALA A 311 6.18 27.20 0.07
CA ALA A 311 7.35 28.06 0.27
C ALA A 311 8.64 27.22 0.28
N PRO A 312 9.66 27.52 -0.55
CA PRO A 312 10.97 26.87 -0.46
C PRO A 312 11.53 26.93 0.98
N GLN A 313 12.07 25.81 1.47
CA GLN A 313 12.60 25.76 2.84
C GLN A 313 13.74 26.77 3.08
N GLN A 314 14.49 27.11 2.03
CA GLN A 314 15.59 28.10 2.07
C GLN A 314 15.12 29.52 2.44
N GLY A 315 13.87 29.88 2.15
CA GLY A 315 13.31 31.20 2.45
C GLY A 315 12.58 31.30 3.79
N VAL A 316 12.53 30.21 4.56
CA VAL A 316 11.82 30.14 5.84
C VAL A 316 12.81 29.95 6.98
N SER A 317 12.85 30.91 7.90
CA SER A 317 13.69 30.88 9.11
C SER A 317 12.83 30.78 10.36
N ARG A 318 13.35 30.18 11.43
CA ARG A 318 12.68 30.18 12.74
C ARG A 318 13.20 31.31 13.63
N ASN A 319 12.31 31.95 14.37
CA ASN A 319 12.69 32.91 15.41
C ASN A 319 13.13 32.17 16.70
N PRO A 320 13.66 32.87 17.72
CA PRO A 320 14.04 32.25 19.00
C PRO A 320 12.89 31.56 19.76
N GLN A 321 11.63 31.90 19.45
CA GLN A 321 10.43 31.24 19.99
C GLN A 321 10.04 29.97 19.19
N GLY A 322 10.77 29.63 18.13
CA GLY A 322 10.53 28.46 17.28
C GLY A 322 9.50 28.67 16.18
N GLU A 323 8.90 29.85 16.05
CA GLU A 323 7.88 30.17 15.05
C GLU A 323 8.52 30.38 13.67
N ALA A 324 7.84 29.93 12.62
CA ALA A 324 8.30 30.12 11.26
C ALA A 324 8.11 31.58 10.82
N THR A 325 9.13 32.14 10.17
CA THR A 325 9.13 33.51 9.66
C THR A 325 9.77 33.54 8.28
N ALA A 326 9.24 34.38 7.40
CA ALA A 326 9.78 34.62 6.07
C ALA A 326 10.12 36.10 5.89
N LEU A 327 11.09 36.37 5.04
CA LEU A 327 11.38 37.71 4.54
C LEU A 327 10.81 37.83 3.13
N LEU A 328 9.98 38.85 2.91
CA LEU A 328 9.34 39.15 1.64
C LEU A 328 9.78 40.51 1.11
N VAL A 329 9.63 40.74 -0.19
CA VAL A 329 9.83 42.05 -0.82
C VAL A 329 8.47 42.64 -1.19
N ASN A 330 8.07 43.73 -0.53
CA ASN A 330 6.85 44.47 -0.87
C ASN A 330 6.97 45.20 -2.23
N ALA A 331 5.89 45.79 -2.74
CA ALA A 331 5.88 46.45 -4.05
C ALA A 331 6.93 47.58 -4.15
N GLU A 332 7.25 48.21 -3.02
CA GLU A 332 8.20 49.32 -2.87
C GLU A 332 9.69 48.87 -2.84
N GLY A 333 9.96 47.56 -2.89
CA GLY A 333 11.31 47.01 -2.87
C GLY A 333 11.93 46.92 -1.47
N GLU A 334 11.11 46.95 -0.42
CA GLU A 334 11.51 46.87 0.98
C GLU A 334 11.28 45.47 1.56
N VAL A 335 12.19 45.04 2.43
CA VAL A 335 12.13 43.74 3.10
C VAL A 335 11.14 43.77 4.25
N VAL A 336 10.06 42.99 4.15
CA VAL A 336 9.07 42.81 5.22
C VAL A 336 9.23 41.44 5.84
N LYS A 337 9.35 41.38 7.17
CA LYS A 337 9.31 40.11 7.90
C LYS A 337 7.88 39.74 8.21
N ARG A 338 7.48 38.52 7.86
CA ARG A 338 6.14 38.00 8.12
C ARG A 338 6.21 36.69 8.88
N GLN A 339 5.33 36.54 9.87
CA GLN A 339 5.16 35.30 10.60
C GLN A 339 4.30 34.33 9.79
N LEU A 340 4.70 33.06 9.78
CA LEU A 340 4.07 32.00 9.00
C LEU A 340 3.51 30.92 9.93
N GLU A 341 2.33 30.41 9.57
CA GLU A 341 1.83 29.13 10.07
C GLU A 341 2.12 28.06 9.01
N THR A 342 3.06 27.16 9.31
CA THR A 342 3.43 26.05 8.40
C THR A 342 2.83 24.74 8.89
N ALA A 343 2.17 23.98 8.01
CA ALA A 343 1.61 22.67 8.37
C ALA A 343 2.66 21.56 8.39
N ARG A 344 3.32 21.32 7.24
CA ARG A 344 4.28 20.22 7.07
C ARG A 344 5.27 20.52 5.95
N ALA A 345 6.41 19.83 5.98
CA ALA A 345 7.35 19.83 4.86
C ALA A 345 6.91 18.81 3.78
N ILE A 346 7.10 19.18 2.51
CA ILE A 346 6.86 18.34 1.33
C ILE A 346 8.07 18.48 0.41
N GLY A 347 8.95 17.48 0.40
CA GLY A 347 10.24 17.56 -0.30
C GLY A 347 11.06 18.76 0.18
N GLY A 348 11.48 19.63 -0.75
CA GLY A 348 12.23 20.87 -0.47
C GLY A 348 11.38 22.09 -0.10
N PHE A 349 10.07 21.91 0.18
CA PHE A 349 9.12 23.00 0.43
C PHE A 349 8.40 22.85 1.77
N TRP A 350 7.92 23.96 2.33
CA TRP A 350 6.94 24.01 3.42
C TRP A 350 5.56 24.28 2.84
N LEU A 351 4.58 23.49 3.25
CA LEU A 351 3.16 23.81 3.06
C LEU A 351 2.77 24.87 4.07
N VAL A 352 2.40 26.06 3.59
CA VAL A 352 2.02 27.21 4.41
C VAL A 352 0.49 27.29 4.50
N GLU A 353 -0.04 27.39 5.71
CA GLU A 353 -1.48 27.53 5.97
C GLU A 353 -1.91 28.98 6.11
N LYS A 354 -1.09 29.82 6.78
CA LYS A 354 -1.33 31.25 6.90
C LYS A 354 -0.05 32.07 6.83
N GLY A 355 -0.20 33.32 6.40
CA GLY A 355 0.88 34.30 6.38
C GLY A 355 1.59 34.43 5.03
N LEU A 356 1.15 33.75 3.97
CA LEU A 356 1.59 34.01 2.60
C LEU A 356 0.37 34.02 1.67
N GLU A 357 0.39 34.92 0.71
CA GLU A 357 -0.65 35.10 -0.29
C GLU A 357 -0.11 34.79 -1.71
N PRO A 358 -0.98 34.41 -2.66
CA PRO A 358 -0.60 34.33 -4.08
C PRO A 358 0.07 35.62 -4.57
N GLY A 359 1.21 35.50 -5.25
CA GLY A 359 1.98 36.63 -5.78
C GLY A 359 3.01 37.22 -4.80
N ASP A 360 3.07 36.73 -3.57
CA ASP A 360 4.09 37.15 -2.60
C ASP A 360 5.50 36.80 -3.11
N ARG A 361 6.44 37.75 -2.97
CA ARG A 361 7.84 37.62 -3.37
C ARG A 361 8.70 37.20 -2.18
N LEU A 362 8.92 35.89 -2.03
CA LEU A 362 9.69 35.30 -0.94
C LEU A 362 11.20 35.40 -1.23
N ILE A 363 11.98 35.89 -0.27
CA ILE A 363 13.44 35.93 -0.38
C ILE A 363 14.03 34.56 -0.01
N VAL A 364 14.79 33.97 -0.92
CA VAL A 364 15.39 32.63 -0.78
C VAL A 364 16.92 32.66 -0.75
N SER A 365 17.54 33.75 -1.18
CA SER A 365 19.00 33.94 -1.16
C SER A 365 19.37 35.36 -0.73
N GLY A 366 20.54 35.52 -0.11
CA GLY A 366 21.01 36.81 0.40
C GLY A 366 20.51 37.18 1.80
N LEU A 367 19.86 36.25 2.52
CA LEU A 367 19.29 36.47 3.87
C LEU A 367 20.29 37.01 4.90
N GLN A 368 21.59 36.71 4.77
CA GLN A 368 22.64 37.17 5.68
C GLN A 368 22.99 38.66 5.52
N LYS A 369 22.65 39.26 4.37
CA LYS A 369 23.05 40.63 4.00
C LYS A 369 21.95 41.67 4.20
N ILE A 370 20.78 41.24 4.70
CA ILE A 370 19.56 42.06 4.74
C ILE A 370 18.93 42.04 6.13
N ARG A 371 18.24 43.13 6.47
CA ARG A 371 17.43 43.26 7.69
C ARG A 371 16.01 43.71 7.30
N PRO A 372 14.99 43.42 8.12
CA PRO A 372 13.66 43.97 7.92
C PRO A 372 13.72 45.51 7.79
N GLY A 373 13.00 46.07 6.83
CA GLY A 373 12.99 47.50 6.49
C GLY A 373 14.10 47.96 5.52
N ALA A 374 15.02 47.07 5.10
CA ALA A 374 16.04 47.42 4.12
C ALA A 374 15.48 47.45 2.68
N LYS A 375 15.95 48.39 1.85
CA LYS A 375 15.70 48.38 0.40
C LYS A 375 16.63 47.39 -0.29
N VAL A 376 16.06 46.53 -1.11
CA VAL A 376 16.76 45.46 -1.81
C VAL A 376 16.41 45.48 -3.29
N LYS A 377 17.32 44.98 -4.13
CA LYS A 377 17.05 44.78 -5.55
C LYS A 377 16.67 43.30 -5.76
N PRO A 378 15.38 42.98 -6.02
CA PRO A 378 14.97 41.60 -6.22
C PRO A 378 15.48 41.08 -7.57
N VAL A 379 16.06 39.88 -7.55
CA VAL A 379 16.43 39.10 -8.73
C VAL A 379 15.75 37.75 -8.63
N THR A 380 15.12 37.27 -9.71
CA THR A 380 14.46 35.96 -9.69
C THR A 380 15.49 34.86 -9.45
N ALA A 381 15.30 34.08 -8.39
CA ALA A 381 16.16 32.95 -8.09
C ALA A 381 15.76 31.74 -8.95
N ASP A 382 16.74 31.07 -9.54
CA ASP A 382 16.52 29.83 -10.28
C ASP A 382 16.45 28.64 -9.32
N ILE A 383 15.28 28.45 -8.70
CA ILE A 383 14.98 27.29 -7.86
C ILE A 383 13.95 26.45 -8.62
N PRO A 384 14.18 25.13 -8.81
CA PRO A 384 13.16 24.27 -9.38
C PRO A 384 11.95 24.27 -8.47
N LEU A 385 10.86 24.90 -8.90
CA LEU A 385 9.66 25.09 -8.09
C LEU A 385 8.83 23.80 -7.94
N HIS A 386 9.32 22.66 -8.43
CA HIS A 386 8.61 21.38 -8.36
C HIS A 386 9.21 20.54 -7.23
N PRO A 387 8.39 19.92 -6.36
CA PRO A 387 8.88 18.85 -5.51
C PRO A 387 9.22 17.66 -6.42
N THR A 388 10.49 17.54 -6.79
CA THR A 388 11.01 16.32 -7.39
C THR A 388 10.87 15.21 -6.34
N SER A 389 9.99 14.25 -6.58
CA SER A 389 10.03 12.96 -5.91
C SER A 389 11.42 12.40 -6.15
N ASN A 390 12.23 12.33 -5.10
CA ASN A 390 13.66 12.06 -5.22
C ASN A 390 13.87 10.62 -5.71
N ARG A 391 14.26 10.44 -6.98
CA ARG A 391 15.00 9.26 -7.45
C ARG A 391 15.96 9.62 -8.58
N GLN A 392 17.19 9.16 -8.39
CA GLN A 392 18.30 9.01 -9.34
C GLN A 392 19.13 10.25 -9.70
N THR A 393 20.29 10.37 -9.03
CA THR A 393 21.59 10.41 -9.72
C THR A 393 22.61 9.57 -8.93
N GLY A 394 22.60 8.27 -9.18
CA GLY A 394 23.74 7.39 -8.95
C GLY A 394 24.17 6.87 -10.30
N GLY A 395 25.00 7.65 -11.00
CA GLY A 395 25.49 7.36 -12.34
C GLY A 395 26.83 8.05 -12.51
N THR A 396 27.89 7.29 -12.32
CA THR A 396 29.31 7.62 -12.40
C THR A 396 29.68 8.47 -13.61
N ASP A 397 30.32 9.61 -13.31
CA ASP A 397 31.08 10.40 -14.28
C ASP A 397 32.20 9.56 -14.91
N SER A 398 32.14 9.51 -16.23
CA SER A 398 33.25 9.23 -17.12
C SER A 398 34.38 10.25 -16.92
N SER A 399 35.58 9.77 -16.58
CA SER A 399 36.82 10.52 -16.78
C SER A 399 37.63 9.89 -17.91
N THR A 400 37.83 10.68 -18.95
CA THR A 400 38.74 10.47 -20.08
C THR A 400 40.17 10.77 -19.66
N THR A 401 41.14 9.94 -20.07
CA THR A 401 42.54 10.23 -20.52
C THR A 401 43.29 8.89 -20.55
N GLY A 402 43.98 8.40 -21.56
CA GLY A 402 44.32 8.85 -22.91
C GLY A 402 45.30 7.84 -23.54
N SER A 403 45.29 7.76 -24.86
CA SER A 403 46.43 7.44 -25.75
C SER A 403 47.28 6.18 -25.53
N SER A 404 47.12 5.17 -26.39
CA SER A 404 48.21 4.68 -27.26
C SER A 404 47.70 3.86 -28.44
N LYS A 405 48.21 4.21 -29.63
CA LYS A 405 48.22 3.45 -30.89
C LYS A 405 48.76 2.03 -30.69
N GLU A 406 48.25 1.05 -31.45
CA GLU A 406 48.99 0.10 -32.30
C GLU A 406 47.97 -0.76 -33.08
N GLU A 407 47.78 -0.53 -34.38
CA GLU A 407 48.07 -1.47 -35.49
C GLU A 407 47.51 -2.90 -35.35
N ASP A 408 46.33 -3.13 -35.98
CA ASP A 408 46.03 -4.10 -37.05
C ASP A 408 46.43 -5.61 -36.96
N PRO A 409 45.91 -6.50 -37.84
CA PRO A 409 44.99 -7.58 -37.45
C PRO A 409 45.61 -8.98 -37.61
N VAL A 410 44.86 -10.06 -37.29
CA VAL A 410 44.76 -11.32 -38.08
C VAL A 410 44.01 -12.44 -37.31
N ARG A 411 43.09 -13.06 -38.07
CA ARG A 411 42.44 -14.38 -37.96
C ARG A 411 41.19 -14.56 -37.10
#